data_AF-A0A143XYK3-F1
#
_entry.id   AF-A0A143XYK3-F1
#
_cell.length_a   1.000
_cell.length_b   1.000
_cell.length_c   1.000
_cell.angle_alpha   90.00
_cell.angle_beta   90.00
_cell.angle_gamma   90.00
#
_symmetry.space_group_name_H-M   'P 1'
#
loop_
_entity.id
_entity.type
_entity.pdbx_description
1 polymer ?
#
loop_
_entity_poly.entity_id
_entity_poly.type
_entity_poly.pdbx_seq_one_letter_code
_entity_poly.pdbx_strand_id
1 'polypeptide(L)' 'MIAIAPSKMNPVGLTDEIVDQILTDIKESESVQENGSIYYPGERELITREENLKNGIPVMDELWETLNLLEKQTEGK' A
#
# COMPACT_ATOMS: atom_id res chain seq x y z
N MET A 1 19.95 -7.42 4.16
CA MET A 1 19.22 -6.51 3.25
C MET A 1 19.93 -6.51 1.92
N ILE A 2 19.18 -6.53 0.81
CA ILE A 2 19.69 -6.50 -0.55
C ILE A 2 19.11 -5.25 -1.21
N ALA A 3 19.94 -4.48 -1.92
CA ALA A 3 19.52 -3.34 -2.72
C ALA A 3 20.11 -3.50 -4.13
N ILE A 4 19.29 -3.21 -5.14
CA ILE A 4 19.66 -3.28 -6.55
C ILE A 4 19.43 -1.90 -7.15
N ALA A 5 20.35 -1.42 -7.98
CA ALA A 5 20.22 -0.15 -8.69
C ALA A 5 19.80 -0.43 -10.15
N PRO A 6 18.52 -0.29 -10.53
CA PRO A 6 18.04 -0.63 -11.87
C PRO A 6 18.72 0.20 -12.97
N SER A 7 19.11 1.44 -12.66
CA SER A 7 19.82 2.35 -13.55
C SER A 7 21.22 1.86 -13.97
N LYS A 8 21.76 0.83 -13.31
CA LYS A 8 23.00 0.15 -13.71
C LYS A 8 22.78 -0.98 -14.72
N MET A 9 21.52 -1.38 -14.94
CA MET A 9 21.15 -2.47 -15.85
C MET A 9 20.52 -1.91 -17.12
N ASN A 10 19.53 -1.02 -16.99
CA ASN A 10 18.80 -0.43 -18.10
C ASN A 10 18.72 1.11 -17.97
N PRO A 11 18.53 1.85 -19.09
CA PRO A 11 18.12 3.25 -19.03
C PRO A 11 16.81 3.41 -18.24
N VAL A 12 16.68 4.51 -17.52
CA VAL A 12 15.49 4.79 -16.68
C VAL A 12 14.22 4.78 -17.53
N GLY A 13 14.20 5.50 -18.66
CA GLY A 13 13.02 5.56 -19.52
C GLY A 13 12.56 4.21 -20.09
N LEU A 14 13.51 3.30 -20.41
CA LEU A 14 13.14 1.94 -20.84
C LEU A 14 12.56 1.13 -19.68
N THR A 15 13.09 1.31 -18.47
CA THR A 15 12.57 0.62 -17.28
C THR A 15 11.16 1.10 -16.96
N ASP A 16 10.90 2.40 -17.05
CA ASP A 16 9.58 2.99 -16.83
C ASP A 16 8.57 2.46 -17.86
N GLU A 17 8.93 2.42 -19.15
CA GLU A 17 8.08 1.86 -20.22
C GLU A 17 7.73 0.37 -19.98
N ILE A 18 8.72 -0.43 -19.55
CA ILE A 18 8.48 -1.84 -19.22
C ILE A 18 7.52 -1.96 -18.04
N VAL A 19 7.65 -1.12 -17.02
CA VAL A 19 6.75 -1.12 -15.86
C VAL A 19 5.33 -0.74 -16.27
N ASP A 20 5.15 0.28 -17.11
CA ASP A 20 3.85 0.73 -17.59
C ASP A 20 3.14 -0.35 -18.44
N GLN A 21 3.90 -1.07 -19.28
CA GLN A 21 3.34 -2.19 -20.05
C GLN A 21 2.89 -3.33 -19.12
N ILE A 22 3.70 -3.69 -18.13
CA ILE A 22 3.32 -4.73 -17.14
C ILE A 22 2.06 -4.32 -16.37
N LEU A 23 1.96 -3.05 -15.97
CA LEU A 23 0.78 -2.53 -15.28
C LEU A 23 -0.47 -2.62 -16.15
N THR A 24 -0.36 -2.27 -17.43
CA THR A 24 -1.44 -2.41 -18.42
C THR A 24 -1.88 -3.86 -18.53
N ASP A 25 -0.94 -4.78 -18.75
CA ASP A 25 -1.23 -6.21 -18.89
C ASP A 25 -1.94 -6.79 -17.66
N ILE A 26 -1.54 -6.38 -16.45
CA ILE A 26 -2.20 -6.81 -15.20
C ILE A 26 -3.63 -6.29 -15.14
N LYS A 27 -3.85 -5.01 -15.46
CA LYS A 27 -5.16 -4.36 -15.33
C LYS A 27 -6.17 -4.79 -16.38
N GLU A 28 -5.69 -5.19 -17.57
CA GLU A 28 -6.53 -5.69 -18.66
C GLU A 28 -6.78 -7.20 -18.57
N SER A 29 -6.14 -7.90 -17.63
CA SER A 29 -6.33 -9.33 -17.47
C SER A 29 -7.75 -9.71 -17.03
N GLU A 30 -8.19 -10.91 -17.42
CA GLU A 30 -9.52 -11.40 -17.10
C GLU A 30 -9.62 -11.74 -15.61
N SER A 31 -10.54 -11.08 -14.91
CA SER A 31 -10.83 -11.40 -13.52
C SER A 31 -11.58 -12.72 -13.41
N VAL A 32 -11.12 -13.58 -12.48
CA VAL A 32 -11.78 -14.85 -12.15
C VAL A 32 -13.17 -14.62 -11.52
N GLN A 33 -13.38 -13.48 -10.87
CA GLN A 33 -14.66 -13.09 -10.29
C GLN A 33 -15.36 -12.09 -11.20
N GLU A 34 -16.68 -12.26 -11.38
CA GLU A 34 -17.52 -11.29 -12.09
C GLU A 34 -17.39 -9.91 -11.41
N ASN A 35 -16.95 -8.90 -12.16
CA ASN A 35 -16.63 -7.54 -11.67
C ASN A 35 -15.52 -7.46 -10.61
N GLY A 36 -14.66 -8.47 -10.48
CA GLY A 36 -13.50 -8.43 -9.59
C GLY A 36 -12.44 -7.44 -10.09
N SER A 37 -11.89 -6.64 -9.17
CA SER A 37 -10.75 -5.76 -9.48
C SER A 37 -9.43 -6.51 -9.30
N ILE A 38 -8.51 -6.32 -10.23
CA ILE A 38 -7.17 -6.91 -10.20
C ILE A 38 -6.18 -5.86 -9.68
N TYR A 39 -5.38 -6.26 -8.69
CA TYR A 39 -4.44 -5.36 -8.01
C TYR A 39 -3.01 -5.87 -8.16
N TYR A 40 -2.07 -4.95 -8.42
CA TYR A 40 -0.65 -5.28 -8.32
C TYR A 40 -0.16 -5.17 -6.87
N PRO A 41 0.97 -5.81 -6.51
CA PRO A 41 1.50 -5.76 -5.14
C PRO A 41 1.72 -4.32 -4.65
N GLY A 42 1.14 -3.96 -3.50
CA GLY A 42 1.25 -2.62 -2.91
C GLY A 42 0.15 -1.64 -3.29
N GLU A 43 -0.67 -1.94 -4.32
CA GLU A 43 -1.71 -1.01 -4.78
C GLU A 43 -2.80 -0.78 -3.73
N ARG A 44 -3.25 -1.84 -3.04
CA ARG A 44 -4.28 -1.74 -2.01
C ARG A 44 -3.80 -0.93 -0.82
N GLU A 45 -2.53 -1.09 -0.44
CA GLU A 45 -1.90 -0.32 0.62
C GLU A 45 -1.79 1.16 0.26
N LEU A 46 -1.51 1.49 -1.02
CA LEU A 46 -1.53 2.87 -1.51
C LEU A 46 -2.94 3.48 -1.42
N ILE A 47 -3.96 2.73 -1.86
CA ILE A 47 -5.37 3.15 -1.77
C ILE A 47 -5.76 3.40 -0.30
N THR A 48 -5.52 2.43 0.59
CA THR A 48 -5.82 2.58 2.02
C THR A 48 -5.05 3.73 2.64
N ARG A 49 -3.80 3.98 2.23
CA ARG A 49 -3.02 5.13 2.72
C ARG A 49 -3.64 6.44 2.29
N GLU A 50 -4.06 6.57 1.03
CA GLU A 50 -4.74 7.76 0.52
C GLU A 50 -6.05 8.02 1.28
N GLU A 51 -6.86 6.98 1.48
CA GLU A 51 -8.09 7.04 2.27
C GLU A 51 -7.83 7.47 3.71
N ASN A 52 -6.83 6.88 4.36
CA ASN A 52 -6.46 7.20 5.74
C ASN A 52 -5.91 8.63 5.88
N LEU A 53 -5.16 9.12 4.89
CA LEU A 53 -4.67 10.51 4.88
C LEU A 53 -5.83 11.50 4.75
N LYS A 54 -6.88 11.14 4.00
CA LYS A 54 -8.04 11.99 3.77
C LYS A 54 -9.06 11.95 4.91
N ASN A 55 -9.33 10.77 5.44
CA ASN A 55 -10.46 10.52 6.36
C ASN A 55 -10.02 10.18 7.80
N GLY A 56 -8.70 10.06 8.05
CA GLY A 56 -8.15 9.54 9.30
C GLY A 56 -7.98 8.02 9.27
N ILE A 57 -7.11 7.50 10.15
CA ILE A 57 -6.87 6.06 10.28
C ILE A 57 -8.02 5.44 11.08
N PRO A 58 -8.78 4.48 10.52
CA PRO A 58 -9.81 3.79 11.27
C PRO A 58 -9.16 2.87 12.31
N VAL A 59 -9.60 2.98 13.55
CA VAL A 59 -9.12 2.18 14.69
C VAL A 59 -10.34 1.68 15.46
N MET A 60 -10.34 0.41 15.85
CA MET A 60 -11.42 -0.18 16.63
C MET A 60 -11.51 0.46 18.03
N ASP A 61 -12.73 0.63 18.56
CA ASP A 61 -12.95 1.25 19.87
C ASP A 61 -12.16 0.58 21.00
N GLU A 62 -12.06 -0.75 20.98
CA GLU A 62 -11.29 -1.53 21.97
C GLU A 62 -9.79 -1.16 21.99
N LEU A 63 -9.24 -0.78 20.83
CA LEU A 63 -7.85 -0.32 20.72
C LEU A 63 -7.70 1.10 21.26
N TRP A 64 -8.68 1.98 21.05
CA TRP A 64 -8.70 3.31 21.68
C TRP A 64 -8.70 3.23 23.20
N GLU A 65 -9.53 2.36 23.77
CA GLU A 65 -9.56 2.14 25.22
C GLU A 65 -8.22 1.61 25.75
N THR A 66 -7.59 0.70 25.00
CA THR A 66 -6.25 0.20 25.34
C THR A 66 -5.20 1.31 25.33
N LEU A 67 -5.21 2.17 24.31
CA LEU A 67 -4.29 3.32 24.21
C LEU A 67 -4.50 4.30 25.37
N ASN A 68 -5.75 4.64 25.69
CA ASN A 68 -6.08 5.53 26.80
C ASN A 68 -5.68 4.95 28.18
N LEU A 69 -5.77 3.63 28.35
CA LEU A 69 -5.32 2.95 29.56
C LEU A 69 -3.80 3.00 29.69
N LEU A 70 -3.06 2.77 28.59
CA LEU A 70 -1.61 2.83 28.57
C LEU A 70 -1.10 4.24 28.87
N GLU A 71 -1.74 5.27 28.31
CA GLU A 71 -1.42 6.68 28.58
C GLU A 71 -1.49 6.98 30.09
N LYS A 72 -2.59 6.61 30.75
CA LYS A 72 -2.78 6.81 32.20
C LYS A 72 -1.75 6.08 33.05
N GLN A 73 -1.26 4.92 32.61
CA GLN A 73 -0.21 4.17 33.32
C GLN A 73 1.17 4.86 33.20
N THR A 74 1.39 5.61 32.12
CA THR A 74 2.64 6.33 31.90
C THR A 74 2.71 7.69 32.61
N GLU A 75 1.58 8.36 32.85
CA GLU A 75 1.52 9.64 33.59
C GLU A 75 1.75 9.49 35.11
N GLY A 76 1.61 8.28 35.65
CA GLY A 76 1.83 7.96 37.07
C GLY A 76 3.28 7.64 37.45
N LYS A 77 4.25 7.84 36.54
CA LYS A 77 5.70 7.63 36.76
C LYS A 77 6.49 8.92 36.72
#